data_AF-A0A7V9LJ40-F1
#
_entry.id   AF-A0A7V9LJ40-F1
#
_cell.length_a   1.000
_cell.length_b   1.000
_cell.length_c   1.000
_cell.angle_alpha   90.00
_cell.angle_beta   90.00
_cell.angle_gamma   90.00
#
_symmetry.space_group_name_H-M   'P 1'
#
loop_
_entity.id
_entity.type
_entity.pdbx_description
1 polymer ?
#
loop_
_entity_poly.entity_id
_entity_poly.type
_entity_poly.pdbx_seq_one_letter_code
_entity_poly.pdbx_strand_id
1 'polypeptide(L)'
;MAIDIPLRLPQHWLGATAPKGKGPKSLRAFVNTVMSYTKMDVPTVELFETAVTFDKKHSDPLSAHQCLSRTFGKKAGVSFVFRADTSSEGRYWVYSGDPWLEPPVEAVSALAPKRLVVQLCEGLPYRFTLEACVGHEKLVAGEKEVEPFRTPQEVEAWIKVAGPKLGFKPDFFNVAIKELQFPYGERKIKLPYASIEGVLQVTDADLLKRPLLRGIGSYRRVGLGLLQLSN
;
A
#
# COMPACT_ATOMS: atom_id res chain seq x y z
N MET A 1 37.06 -11.66 34.69
CA MET A 1 36.15 -12.34 35.64
C MET A 1 35.18 -11.30 36.15
N ALA A 2 33.88 -11.50 35.92
CA ALA A 2 32.83 -10.57 36.31
C ALA A 2 32.61 -10.59 37.83
N ILE A 3 32.44 -9.41 38.42
CA ILE A 3 32.08 -9.23 39.83
C ILE A 3 30.57 -9.02 39.88
N ASP A 4 29.83 -10.02 40.37
CA ASP A 4 28.41 -9.89 40.69
C ASP A 4 28.25 -9.12 42.00
N ILE A 5 27.59 -7.96 41.95
CA ILE A 5 27.20 -7.18 43.12
C ILE A 5 25.70 -7.41 43.35
N PRO A 6 25.28 -8.05 44.46
CA PRO A 6 23.86 -8.24 44.73
C PRO A 6 23.23 -6.94 45.25
N LEU A 7 22.33 -6.35 44.46
CA LEU A 7 21.49 -5.22 44.88
C LEU A 7 20.40 -5.71 45.85
N ARG A 8 20.60 -5.54 47.16
CA ARG A 8 19.52 -5.65 48.15
C ARG A 8 18.79 -4.31 48.27
N LEU A 9 17.51 -4.28 47.90
CA LEU A 9 16.67 -3.10 48.07
C LEU A 9 16.29 -2.88 49.56
N PRO A 10 16.20 -1.62 50.02
CA PRO A 10 15.83 -1.30 51.41
C PRO A 10 14.41 -1.74 51.78
N GLN A 11 14.25 -2.31 52.98
CA GLN A 11 13.00 -2.92 53.46
C GLN A 11 11.79 -1.95 53.57
N HIS A 12 12.02 -0.64 53.62
CA HIS A 12 10.94 0.35 53.67
C HIS A 12 10.21 0.53 52.32
N TRP A 13 10.69 -0.10 51.24
CA TRP A 13 10.02 -0.15 49.92
C TRP A 13 9.02 -1.31 49.79
N LEU A 14 8.97 -2.24 50.75
CA LEU A 14 8.14 -3.46 50.68
C LEU A 14 6.98 -3.49 51.67
N GLY A 15 6.65 -2.36 52.32
CA GLY A 15 5.56 -2.30 53.31
C GLY A 15 4.43 -1.37 52.88
N ALA A 16 3.30 -1.92 52.42
CA ALA A 16 2.04 -1.18 52.38
C ALA A 16 1.52 -1.01 53.82
N THR A 17 1.50 0.22 54.33
CA THR A 17 0.91 0.54 55.63
C THR A 17 -0.62 0.54 55.52
N ALA A 18 -1.28 -0.36 56.24
CA ALA A 18 -2.74 -0.36 56.36
C ALA A 18 -3.21 0.86 57.18
N PRO A 19 -4.26 1.60 56.77
CA PRO A 19 -4.68 2.81 57.47
C PRO A 19 -5.58 2.47 58.67
N LYS A 20 -5.30 3.07 59.82
CA LYS A 20 -6.19 3.15 60.99
C LYS A 20 -6.86 4.54 61.01
N GLY A 21 -8.19 4.61 60.93
CA GLY A 21 -8.97 5.82 61.28
C GLY A 21 -10.31 5.99 60.54
N LYS A 22 -11.36 6.43 61.25
CA LYS A 22 -12.73 6.69 60.74
C LYS A 22 -12.97 8.20 60.46
N GLY A 23 -13.60 8.51 59.30
CA GLY A 23 -14.31 9.76 58.94
C GLY A 23 -13.52 10.80 58.11
N PRO A 24 -14.11 11.62 57.20
CA PRO A 24 -15.54 11.97 57.03
C PRO A 24 -16.15 11.60 55.65
N LYS A 25 -17.48 11.72 55.54
CA LYS A 25 -18.26 11.49 54.31
C LYS A 25 -18.02 12.59 53.26
N SER A 26 -18.00 12.16 52.00
CA SER A 26 -18.12 12.91 50.73
C SER A 26 -16.91 13.76 50.28
N LEU A 27 -16.23 13.35 49.22
CA LEU A 27 -16.44 13.83 47.84
C LEU A 27 -15.29 13.36 46.93
N ARG A 28 -15.68 12.82 45.77
CA ARG A 28 -14.96 12.88 44.48
C ARG A 28 -13.64 12.11 44.34
N ALA A 29 -13.77 10.98 43.64
CA ALA A 29 -13.06 10.77 42.38
C ALA A 29 -11.57 11.16 42.34
N PHE A 30 -10.71 10.29 42.87
CA PHE A 30 -9.45 10.01 42.20
C PHE A 30 -9.46 8.53 41.86
N VAL A 31 -10.20 8.27 40.78
CA VAL A 31 -10.17 7.06 40.00
C VAL A 31 -8.70 6.73 39.72
N ASN A 32 -8.37 5.46 39.88
CA ASN A 32 -7.19 4.83 39.31
C ASN A 32 -7.08 5.17 37.82
N THR A 33 -6.49 6.31 37.45
CA THR A 33 -5.97 6.56 36.10
C THR A 33 -4.60 5.88 35.99
N VAL A 34 -4.61 4.57 36.19
CA VAL A 34 -3.63 3.73 35.52
C VAL A 34 -4.00 3.86 34.06
N MET A 35 -3.15 4.55 33.28
CA MET A 35 -3.27 4.62 31.83
C MET A 35 -3.42 3.19 31.31
N SER A 36 -4.65 2.82 30.97
CA SER A 36 -4.90 1.68 30.12
C SER A 36 -4.21 1.99 28.81
N TYR A 37 -3.08 1.34 28.53
CA TYR A 37 -2.64 1.17 27.15
C TYR A 37 -3.73 0.33 26.49
N THR A 38 -4.78 0.98 25.99
CA THR A 38 -5.72 0.36 25.08
C THR A 38 -4.87 -0.13 23.93
N LYS A 39 -4.67 -1.45 23.85
CA LYS A 39 -4.09 -2.09 22.68
C LYS A 39 -5.00 -1.69 21.52
N MET A 40 -4.60 -0.66 20.78
CA MET A 40 -5.30 -0.28 19.57
C MET A 40 -5.00 -1.41 18.59
N ASP A 41 -5.98 -2.27 18.35
CA ASP A 41 -5.95 -3.21 17.24
C ASP A 41 -6.07 -2.39 15.95
N VAL A 42 -4.95 -1.82 15.53
CA VAL A 42 -4.85 -1.07 14.28
C VAL A 42 -4.94 -2.07 13.14
N PRO A 43 -5.90 -1.91 12.20
CA PRO A 43 -5.99 -2.77 11.03
C PRO A 43 -4.67 -2.76 10.26
N THR A 44 -4.12 -3.95 9.99
CA THR A 44 -2.89 -4.09 9.21
C THR A 44 -3.16 -4.75 7.87
N VAL A 45 -2.33 -4.38 6.89
CA VAL A 45 -2.22 -5.08 5.61
C VAL A 45 -0.80 -5.56 5.47
N GLU A 46 -0.65 -6.86 5.31
CA GLU A 46 0.64 -7.47 4.99
C GLU A 46 0.76 -7.62 3.48
N LEU A 47 1.93 -7.23 2.98
CA LEU A 47 2.27 -7.33 1.57
C LEU A 47 3.77 -7.55 1.40
N PHE A 48 4.16 -8.08 0.25
CA PHE A 48 5.53 -8.39 -0.08
C PHE A 48 5.97 -7.49 -1.22
N GLU A 49 7.00 -6.71 -0.96
CA GLU A 49 7.65 -5.83 -1.92
C GLU A 49 8.92 -6.49 -2.44
N THR A 50 9.12 -6.42 -3.75
CA THR A 50 10.34 -6.87 -4.40
C THR A 50 10.64 -6.05 -5.66
N ALA A 51 11.90 -6.05 -6.09
CA ALA A 51 12.29 -5.52 -7.38
C ALA A 51 12.79 -6.64 -8.28
N VAL A 52 12.32 -6.63 -9.53
CA VAL A 52 12.73 -7.56 -10.58
C VAL A 52 13.26 -6.76 -11.75
N THR A 53 14.42 -7.14 -12.27
CA THR A 53 15.03 -6.55 -13.47
C THR A 53 15.06 -7.61 -14.57
N PHE A 54 14.46 -7.27 -15.70
CA PHE A 54 14.43 -8.10 -16.90
C PHE A 54 15.47 -7.68 -17.92
N ASP A 55 15.78 -8.58 -18.84
CA ASP A 55 16.61 -8.28 -20.00
C ASP A 55 15.85 -7.42 -21.03
N LYS A 56 16.51 -7.03 -22.12
CA LYS A 56 15.87 -6.24 -23.19
C LYS A 56 14.70 -6.94 -23.88
N LYS A 57 14.63 -8.28 -23.81
CA LYS A 57 13.55 -9.05 -24.42
C LYS A 57 12.27 -8.97 -23.60
N HIS A 58 12.41 -8.85 -22.28
CA HIS A 58 11.30 -8.78 -21.33
C HIS A 58 11.23 -7.41 -20.61
N SER A 59 11.89 -6.39 -21.14
CA SER A 59 11.93 -5.06 -20.52
C SER A 59 10.62 -4.29 -20.66
N ASP A 60 9.77 -4.62 -21.64
CA ASP A 60 8.48 -3.97 -21.82
C ASP A 60 7.43 -4.46 -20.79
N PRO A 61 6.44 -3.61 -20.43
CA PRO A 61 5.52 -3.94 -19.34
C PRO A 61 4.65 -5.18 -19.59
N LEU A 62 4.31 -5.50 -20.85
CA LEU A 62 3.49 -6.67 -21.16
C LEU A 62 4.29 -7.96 -21.05
N SER A 63 5.51 -7.96 -21.59
CA SER A 63 6.41 -9.11 -21.47
C SER A 63 6.78 -9.36 -20.00
N ALA A 64 7.09 -8.30 -19.25
CA ALA A 64 7.32 -8.38 -17.80
C ALA A 64 6.09 -8.96 -17.07
N HIS A 65 4.88 -8.50 -17.42
CA HIS A 65 3.64 -9.05 -16.86
C HIS A 65 3.47 -10.54 -17.12
N GLN A 66 3.83 -11.03 -18.31
CA GLN A 66 3.76 -12.46 -18.62
C GLN A 66 4.70 -13.28 -17.73
N CYS A 67 5.95 -12.85 -17.57
CA CYS A 67 6.93 -13.50 -16.69
C CYS A 67 6.48 -13.48 -15.22
N LEU A 68 6.01 -12.33 -14.72
CA LEU A 68 5.50 -12.21 -13.36
C LEU A 68 4.25 -13.06 -13.14
N SER A 69 3.36 -13.16 -14.14
CA SER A 69 2.15 -13.99 -14.02
C SER A 69 2.45 -15.49 -13.91
N ARG A 70 3.53 -15.96 -14.53
CA ARG A 70 4.01 -17.35 -14.35
C ARG A 70 4.51 -17.56 -12.92
N THR A 71 5.22 -16.57 -12.38
CA THR A 71 5.80 -16.61 -11.02
C THR A 71 4.71 -16.58 -9.94
N PHE A 72 3.74 -15.68 -10.05
CA PHE A 72 2.67 -15.49 -9.06
C PHE A 72 1.38 -16.28 -9.38
N GLY A 73 1.37 -17.10 -10.43
CA GLY A 73 0.28 -17.97 -10.84
C GLY A 73 -1.02 -17.32 -11.34
N LYS A 74 -1.20 -15.99 -11.17
CA LYS A 74 -2.37 -15.23 -11.63
C LYS A 74 -1.93 -13.91 -12.27
N LYS A 75 -2.90 -13.17 -12.83
CA LYS A 75 -2.63 -11.91 -13.52
C LYS A 75 -2.46 -10.74 -12.54
N ALA A 76 -1.83 -9.67 -13.02
CA ALA A 76 -1.76 -8.42 -12.30
C ALA A 76 -3.17 -7.88 -12.00
N GLY A 77 -3.35 -7.38 -10.78
CA GLY A 77 -4.64 -7.00 -10.21
C GLY A 77 -5.41 -8.13 -9.53
N VAL A 78 -4.83 -9.34 -9.47
CA VAL A 78 -5.41 -10.48 -8.76
C VAL A 78 -4.48 -10.99 -7.67
N SER A 79 -3.24 -11.35 -8.01
CA SER A 79 -2.23 -11.83 -7.04
C SER A 79 -1.10 -10.83 -6.78
N PHE A 80 -0.82 -9.96 -7.74
CA PHE A 80 0.20 -8.93 -7.62
C PHE A 80 -0.20 -7.65 -8.35
N VAL A 81 0.48 -6.56 -8.04
CA VAL A 81 0.50 -5.31 -8.79
C VAL A 81 1.95 -4.92 -8.97
N PHE A 82 2.27 -4.20 -10.03
CA PHE A 82 3.64 -3.81 -10.31
C PHE A 82 3.69 -2.44 -10.96
N ARG A 83 4.86 -1.80 -10.92
CA ARG A 83 5.15 -0.50 -11.54
C ARG A 83 6.56 -0.50 -12.09
N ALA A 84 6.78 0.18 -13.20
CA ALA A 84 8.14 0.42 -13.70
C ALA A 84 8.94 1.26 -12.69
N ASP A 85 10.22 0.94 -12.54
CA ASP A 85 11.16 1.78 -11.82
C ASP A 85 11.60 2.93 -12.74
N THR A 86 11.54 4.16 -12.24
CA THR A 86 11.96 5.35 -13.01
C THR A 86 13.48 5.45 -13.14
N SER A 87 14.23 4.74 -12.28
CA SER A 87 15.70 4.80 -12.22
C SER A 87 16.40 3.82 -13.15
N SER A 88 15.72 2.77 -13.61
CA SER A 88 16.36 1.69 -14.38
C SER A 88 15.37 1.07 -15.37
N GLU A 89 15.73 1.09 -16.65
CA GLU A 89 14.93 0.46 -17.70
C GLU A 89 14.83 -1.06 -17.47
N GLY A 90 13.63 -1.61 -17.69
CA GLY A 90 13.37 -3.05 -17.50
C GLY A 90 13.31 -3.50 -16.04
N ARG A 91 13.47 -2.59 -15.08
CA ARG A 91 13.27 -2.86 -13.65
C ARG A 91 11.85 -2.51 -13.23
N TYR A 92 11.25 -3.39 -12.43
CA TYR A 92 9.89 -3.26 -11.94
C TYR A 92 9.84 -3.51 -10.43
N TRP A 93 9.09 -2.65 -9.74
CA TRP A 93 8.67 -2.87 -8.36
C TRP A 93 7.39 -3.70 -8.38
N VAL A 94 7.37 -4.79 -7.61
CA VAL A 94 6.26 -5.74 -7.55
C VAL A 94 5.78 -5.85 -6.11
N TYR A 95 4.46 -5.74 -5.95
CA TYR A 95 3.75 -5.80 -4.69
C TYR A 95 2.78 -6.98 -4.77
N SER A 96 2.78 -7.84 -3.76
CA SER A 96 1.98 -9.08 -3.75
C SER A 96 1.47 -9.40 -2.35
N GLY A 97 0.37 -10.16 -2.26
CA GLY A 97 -0.15 -10.63 -0.98
C GLY A 97 0.68 -11.80 -0.40
N ASP A 98 1.27 -12.60 -1.28
CA ASP A 98 2.09 -13.76 -0.93
C ASP A 98 3.48 -13.60 -1.57
N PRO A 99 4.57 -14.00 -0.87
CA PRO A 99 5.91 -13.96 -1.46
C PRO A 99 6.02 -15.04 -2.54
N TRP A 100 6.83 -14.80 -3.57
CA TRP A 100 7.20 -15.89 -4.47
C TRP A 100 8.06 -16.93 -3.73
N LEU A 101 7.97 -18.19 -4.14
CA LEU A 101 8.85 -19.25 -3.66
C LEU A 101 10.17 -19.26 -4.46
N GLU A 102 10.07 -18.99 -5.76
CA GLU A 102 11.19 -18.96 -6.70
C GLU A 102 11.13 -17.65 -7.49
N PRO A 103 12.27 -17.02 -7.80
CA PRO A 103 12.30 -15.81 -8.60
C PRO A 103 11.88 -16.10 -10.05
N PRO A 104 11.42 -15.08 -10.80
CA PRO A 104 11.08 -15.24 -12.21
C PRO A 104 12.28 -15.75 -13.02
N VAL A 105 12.09 -16.82 -13.80
CA VAL A 105 13.17 -17.50 -14.56
C VAL A 105 13.84 -16.57 -15.57
N GLU A 106 13.06 -15.68 -16.19
CA GLU A 106 13.54 -14.75 -17.20
C GLU A 106 14.14 -13.45 -16.60
N ALA A 107 14.19 -13.32 -15.27
CA ALA A 107 14.78 -12.16 -14.63
C ALA A 107 16.32 -12.23 -14.66
N VAL A 108 16.95 -11.11 -15.02
CA VAL A 108 18.41 -10.94 -14.90
C VAL A 108 18.79 -10.78 -13.43
N SER A 109 17.94 -10.11 -12.67
CA SER A 109 18.10 -9.93 -11.23
C SER A 109 16.74 -9.87 -10.56
N ALA A 110 16.59 -10.53 -9.41
CA ALA A 110 15.39 -10.47 -8.60
C ALA A 110 15.79 -10.35 -7.13
N LEU A 111 15.33 -9.30 -6.45
CA LEU A 111 15.57 -9.12 -5.02
C LEU A 111 14.63 -10.02 -4.23
N ALA A 112 15.09 -10.57 -3.11
CA ALA A 112 14.23 -11.39 -2.26
C ALA A 112 12.99 -10.59 -1.78
N PRO A 113 11.79 -11.20 -1.73
CA PRO A 113 10.59 -10.53 -1.25
C PRO A 113 10.75 -10.03 0.19
N LYS A 114 10.60 -8.73 0.37
CA LYS A 114 10.61 -8.08 1.67
C LYS A 114 9.17 -8.00 2.19
N ARG A 115 8.92 -8.57 3.36
CA ARG A 115 7.64 -8.40 4.06
C ARG A 115 7.49 -6.95 4.52
N LEU A 116 6.37 -6.34 4.17
CA LEU A 116 5.96 -4.99 4.54
C LEU A 116 4.61 -5.09 5.25
N VAL A 117 4.54 -4.50 6.45
CA VAL A 117 3.31 -4.44 7.25
C VAL A 117 2.87 -2.99 7.28
N VAL A 118 1.76 -2.68 6.61
CA VAL A 118 1.18 -1.34 6.57
C VAL A 118 0.08 -1.27 7.63
N GLN A 119 0.27 -0.39 8.61
CA GLN A 119 -0.73 -0.08 9.62
C GLN A 119 -1.68 0.99 9.06
N LEU A 120 -2.96 0.67 8.94
CA LEU A 120 -4.01 1.54 8.41
C LEU A 120 -4.81 2.13 9.56
N CYS A 121 -4.32 3.24 10.11
CA CYS A 121 -5.04 3.99 11.12
C CYS A 121 -6.05 4.92 10.45
N GLU A 122 -7.32 4.70 10.72
CA GLU A 122 -8.37 5.62 10.28
C GLU A 122 -8.14 7.01 10.84
N GLY A 123 -8.39 8.01 10.00
CA GLY A 123 -8.19 9.41 10.34
C GLY A 123 -6.75 9.92 10.21
N LEU A 124 -5.74 9.04 10.04
CA LEU A 124 -4.37 9.48 9.85
C LEU A 124 -4.06 9.82 8.39
N PRO A 125 -3.22 10.85 8.15
CA PRO A 125 -2.72 11.17 6.82
C PRO A 125 -1.58 10.22 6.41
N TYR A 126 -1.60 9.78 5.16
CA TYR A 126 -0.54 8.99 4.53
C TYR A 126 -0.13 9.66 3.24
N ARG A 127 1.17 9.69 2.96
CA ARG A 127 1.63 10.00 1.61
C ARG A 127 1.27 8.85 0.69
N PHE A 128 0.85 9.17 -0.51
CA PHE A 128 0.52 8.16 -1.51
C PHE A 128 1.05 8.53 -2.88
N THR A 129 1.36 7.50 -3.65
CA THR A 129 1.56 7.58 -5.09
C THR A 129 0.67 6.57 -5.78
N LEU A 130 0.05 6.97 -6.88
CA LEU A 130 -0.81 6.13 -7.70
C LEU A 130 -0.61 6.49 -9.18
N GLU A 131 -0.08 5.54 -9.94
CA GLU A 131 -0.04 5.64 -11.40
C GLU A 131 -1.15 4.77 -11.97
N ALA A 132 -2.24 5.35 -12.47
CA ALA A 132 -3.41 4.59 -12.90
C ALA A 132 -3.98 5.11 -14.23
N CYS A 133 -4.42 4.18 -15.08
CA CYS A 133 -5.25 4.52 -16.22
C CYS A 133 -6.71 4.52 -15.76
N VAL A 134 -7.31 5.71 -15.72
CA VAL A 134 -8.67 5.97 -15.25
C VAL A 134 -9.42 6.77 -16.31
N GLY A 135 -10.72 6.56 -16.42
CA GLY A 135 -11.48 7.09 -17.54
C GLY A 135 -12.93 6.65 -17.55
N HIS A 136 -13.63 7.00 -18.62
CA HIS A 136 -15.01 6.58 -18.84
C HIS A 136 -15.06 5.12 -19.25
N GLU A 137 -15.81 4.32 -18.50
CA GLU A 137 -16.04 2.92 -18.81
C GLU A 137 -17.11 2.81 -19.89
N LYS A 138 -16.79 2.16 -21.01
CA LYS A 138 -17.72 1.84 -22.10
C LYS A 138 -17.81 0.33 -22.24
N LEU A 139 -19.01 -0.18 -22.43
CA LEU A 139 -19.23 -1.57 -22.80
C LEU A 139 -19.33 -1.65 -24.32
N VAL A 140 -18.26 -2.12 -24.98
CA VAL A 140 -18.21 -2.29 -26.43
C VAL A 140 -18.15 -3.79 -26.69
N ALA A 141 -19.14 -4.31 -27.43
CA ALA A 141 -19.22 -5.75 -27.79
C ALA A 141 -19.14 -6.73 -26.59
N GLY A 142 -19.62 -6.32 -25.40
CA GLY A 142 -19.56 -7.14 -24.18
C GLY A 142 -18.23 -7.06 -23.43
N GLU A 143 -17.23 -6.36 -23.97
CA GLU A 143 -15.98 -6.08 -23.29
C GLU A 143 -16.01 -4.69 -22.63
N LYS A 144 -15.43 -4.61 -21.44
CA LYS A 144 -15.26 -3.35 -20.71
C LYS A 144 -14.03 -2.62 -21.22
N GLU A 145 -14.26 -1.59 -22.02
CA GLU A 145 -13.25 -0.67 -22.49
C GLU A 145 -13.22 0.58 -21.61
N VAL A 146 -12.04 1.18 -21.44
CA VAL A 146 -11.90 2.43 -20.67
C VAL A 146 -11.29 3.49 -21.57
N GLU A 147 -12.04 4.54 -21.82
CA GLU A 147 -11.56 5.74 -22.50
C GLU A 147 -10.85 6.63 -21.47
N PRO A 148 -9.51 6.76 -21.50
CA PRO A 148 -8.77 7.44 -20.45
C PRO A 148 -9.08 8.94 -20.40
N PHE A 149 -9.13 9.50 -19.19
CA PHE A 149 -9.20 10.95 -19.01
C PHE A 149 -7.97 11.63 -19.61
N ARG A 150 -8.18 12.81 -20.21
CA ARG A 150 -7.12 13.55 -20.92
C ARG A 150 -6.67 14.77 -20.15
N THR A 151 -7.44 15.21 -19.15
CA THR A 151 -7.16 16.41 -18.37
C THR A 151 -6.93 16.07 -16.89
N PRO A 152 -6.03 16.78 -16.19
CA PRO A 152 -5.86 16.61 -14.75
C PRO A 152 -7.16 16.85 -13.97
N GLN A 153 -7.99 17.81 -14.39
CA GLN A 153 -9.23 18.19 -13.70
C GLN A 153 -10.25 17.05 -13.66
N GLU A 154 -10.37 16.27 -14.75
CA GLU A 154 -11.22 15.08 -14.80
C GLU A 154 -10.77 14.01 -13.79
N VAL A 155 -9.45 13.80 -13.70
CA VAL A 155 -8.86 12.83 -12.76
C VAL A 155 -9.02 13.30 -11.31
N GLU A 156 -8.83 14.60 -11.04
CA GLU A 156 -9.06 15.19 -9.72
C GLU A 156 -10.50 15.02 -9.25
N ALA A 157 -11.46 15.28 -10.15
CA ALA A 157 -12.88 15.06 -9.88
C ALA A 157 -13.16 13.57 -9.63
N TRP A 158 -12.57 12.69 -10.43
CA TRP A 158 -12.71 11.24 -10.28
C TRP A 158 -12.17 10.74 -8.94
N ILE A 159 -10.95 11.10 -8.53
CA ILE A 159 -10.35 10.55 -7.30
C ILE A 159 -11.09 11.05 -6.04
N LYS A 160 -11.64 12.27 -6.06
CA LYS A 160 -12.47 12.79 -4.97
C LYS A 160 -13.77 11.99 -4.78
N VAL A 161 -14.33 11.44 -5.87
CA VAL A 161 -15.54 10.61 -5.83
C VAL A 161 -15.23 9.12 -5.61
N ALA A 162 -14.15 8.62 -6.20
CA ALA A 162 -13.75 7.21 -6.14
C ALA A 162 -13.05 6.86 -4.84
N GLY A 163 -12.19 7.75 -4.32
CA GLY A 163 -11.42 7.53 -3.09
C GLY A 163 -12.27 7.05 -1.92
N PRO A 164 -13.35 7.76 -1.54
CA PRO A 164 -14.17 7.36 -0.39
C PRO A 164 -14.78 5.97 -0.54
N LYS A 165 -15.10 5.56 -1.78
CA LYS A 165 -15.60 4.20 -2.09
C LYS A 165 -14.51 3.12 -1.98
N LEU A 166 -13.25 3.54 -1.98
CA LEU A 166 -12.06 2.70 -1.85
C LEU A 166 -11.44 2.78 -0.44
N GLY A 167 -12.10 3.45 0.52
CA GLY A 167 -11.66 3.52 1.91
C GLY A 167 -10.65 4.64 2.22
N PHE A 168 -10.51 5.65 1.36
CA PHE A 168 -9.68 6.81 1.65
C PHE A 168 -10.27 8.13 1.15
N LYS A 169 -9.87 9.24 1.76
CA LYS A 169 -10.19 10.58 1.28
C LYS A 169 -8.91 11.28 0.81
N PRO A 170 -8.78 11.65 -0.46
CA PRO A 170 -7.63 12.46 -0.90
C PRO A 170 -7.77 13.88 -0.34
N ASP A 171 -6.71 14.40 0.30
CA ASP A 171 -6.71 15.75 0.91
C ASP A 171 -5.89 16.74 0.07
N PHE A 172 -4.57 16.54 -0.04
CA PHE A 172 -3.68 17.40 -0.82
C PHE A 172 -2.92 16.57 -1.83
N PHE A 173 -3.16 16.76 -3.12
CA PHE A 173 -2.54 15.94 -4.16
C PHE A 173 -2.38 16.70 -5.46
N ASN A 174 -1.39 16.27 -6.24
CA ASN A 174 -1.11 16.74 -7.58
C ASN A 174 -1.42 15.63 -8.58
N VAL A 175 -1.90 16.04 -9.76
CA VAL A 175 -2.17 15.13 -10.88
C VAL A 175 -1.34 15.56 -12.08
N ALA A 176 -0.65 14.60 -12.69
CA ALA A 176 0.00 14.76 -13.99
C ALA A 176 -0.49 13.69 -14.96
N ILE A 177 -0.75 14.09 -16.21
CA ILE A 177 -1.04 13.14 -17.29
C ILE A 177 0.27 12.74 -17.94
N LYS A 178 0.52 11.44 -18.00
CA LYS A 178 1.69 10.82 -18.63
C LYS A 178 1.25 9.89 -19.75
N GLU A 179 2.18 9.50 -20.60
CA GLU A 179 1.94 8.53 -21.68
C GLU A 179 2.88 7.34 -21.52
N LEU A 180 2.33 6.14 -21.58
CA LEU A 180 3.07 4.88 -21.62
C LEU A 180 3.05 4.34 -23.05
N GLN A 181 4.21 3.97 -23.57
CA GLN A 181 4.34 3.33 -24.87
C GLN A 181 4.88 1.92 -24.71
N PHE A 182 4.21 0.95 -25.34
CA PHE A 182 4.65 -0.44 -25.30
C PHE A 182 4.29 -1.17 -26.60
N PRO A 183 5.08 -2.20 -26.99
CA PRO A 183 4.77 -3.04 -28.14
C PRO A 183 3.59 -3.97 -27.85
N TYR A 184 2.71 -4.16 -28.84
CA TYR A 184 1.62 -5.13 -28.83
C TYR A 184 1.46 -5.74 -30.22
N GLY A 185 1.95 -6.97 -30.37
CA GLY A 185 2.09 -7.59 -31.70
C GLY A 185 3.00 -6.74 -32.59
N GLU A 186 2.51 -6.38 -33.77
CA GLU A 186 3.25 -5.54 -34.73
C GLU A 186 3.08 -4.03 -34.49
N ARG A 187 2.22 -3.62 -33.54
CA ARG A 187 1.88 -2.22 -33.30
C ARG A 187 2.51 -1.71 -32.00
N LYS A 188 2.76 -0.40 -31.94
CA LYS A 188 3.06 0.30 -30.68
C LYS A 188 1.77 0.95 -30.17
N ILE A 189 1.39 0.63 -28.95
CA ILE A 189 0.24 1.24 -28.28
C ILE A 189 0.74 2.43 -27.48
N LYS A 190 0.01 3.55 -27.56
CA LYS A 190 0.18 4.73 -26.73
C LYS A 190 -0.98 4.79 -25.75
N LEU A 191 -0.68 4.71 -24.45
CA LEU A 191 -1.68 4.69 -23.40
C LEU A 191 -1.48 5.88 -22.47
N PRO A 192 -2.38 6.88 -22.47
CA PRO A 192 -2.37 7.93 -21.46
C PRO A 192 -2.79 7.38 -20.10
N TYR A 193 -2.11 7.83 -19.04
CA TYR A 193 -2.41 7.48 -17.66
C TYR A 193 -2.17 8.67 -16.74
N ALA A 194 -2.79 8.63 -15.55
CA ALA A 194 -2.62 9.64 -14.52
C ALA A 194 -1.55 9.20 -13.51
N SER A 195 -0.63 10.11 -13.20
CA SER A 195 0.29 10.03 -12.08
C SER A 195 -0.23 10.95 -10.98
N ILE A 196 -0.67 10.35 -9.88
CA ILE A 196 -1.26 11.06 -8.75
C ILE A 196 -0.33 10.88 -7.56
N GLU A 197 0.07 11.99 -6.95
CA GLU A 197 0.95 12.00 -5.77
C GLU A 197 0.43 13.01 -4.76
N GLY A 198 0.43 12.64 -3.49
CA GLY A 198 -0.05 13.54 -2.45
C GLY A 198 -0.24 12.88 -1.10
N VAL A 199 -1.20 13.40 -0.36
CA VAL A 199 -1.62 12.95 0.96
C VAL A 199 -3.10 12.57 0.91
N LEU A 200 -3.39 11.39 1.46
CA LEU A 200 -4.75 10.91 1.68
C LEU A 200 -4.95 10.61 3.16
N GLN A 201 -6.21 10.63 3.60
CA GLN A 201 -6.63 10.18 4.91
C GLN A 201 -7.32 8.83 4.76
N VAL A 202 -6.98 7.85 5.59
CA VAL A 202 -7.71 6.57 5.61
C VAL A 202 -9.07 6.81 6.25
N THR A 203 -10.15 6.43 5.54
CA THR A 203 -11.53 6.56 6.04
C THR A 203 -12.12 5.24 6.47
N ASP A 204 -11.73 4.14 5.81
CA ASP A 204 -12.16 2.78 6.14
C ASP A 204 -10.99 1.84 5.79
N ALA A 205 -10.39 1.26 6.82
CA ALA A 205 -9.19 0.45 6.65
C ALA A 205 -9.48 -0.89 5.93
N ASP A 206 -10.67 -1.47 6.11
CA ASP A 206 -11.05 -2.75 5.51
C ASP A 206 -11.33 -2.61 4.02
N LEU A 207 -11.98 -1.51 3.61
CA LEU A 207 -12.18 -1.19 2.21
C LEU A 207 -10.86 -0.92 1.48
N LEU A 208 -9.88 -0.30 2.16
CA LEU A 208 -8.59 0.07 1.58
C LEU A 208 -7.64 -1.12 1.35
N LYS A 209 -7.82 -2.24 2.06
CA LYS A 209 -6.96 -3.43 1.89
C LYS A 209 -6.97 -3.96 0.45
N ARG A 210 -8.17 -4.02 -0.15
CA ARG A 210 -8.35 -4.59 -1.49
C ARG A 210 -7.70 -3.73 -2.58
N PRO A 211 -7.87 -2.40 -2.61
CA PRO A 211 -7.12 -1.49 -3.49
C PRO A 211 -5.60 -1.60 -3.35
N LEU A 212 -5.06 -1.76 -2.14
CA LEU A 212 -3.62 -1.93 -1.94
C LEU A 212 -3.10 -3.23 -2.56
N LEU A 213 -3.84 -4.34 -2.41
CA LEU A 213 -3.42 -5.65 -2.92
C LEU A 213 -3.72 -5.87 -4.41
N ARG A 214 -4.78 -5.25 -4.93
CA ARG A 214 -5.26 -5.49 -6.31
C ARG A 214 -5.03 -4.30 -7.24
N GLY A 215 -4.60 -3.16 -6.71
CA GLY A 215 -4.47 -1.93 -7.44
C GLY A 215 -5.80 -1.29 -7.86
N ILE A 216 -5.69 -0.03 -8.30
CA ILE A 216 -6.79 0.85 -8.68
C ILE A 216 -6.72 1.17 -10.17
N GLY A 217 -7.86 1.15 -10.85
CA GLY A 217 -7.96 1.50 -12.27
C GLY A 217 -7.73 0.34 -13.24
N SER A 218 -7.57 0.72 -14.51
CA SER A 218 -7.44 -0.19 -15.65
C SER A 218 -5.99 -0.43 -16.04
N TYR A 219 -5.78 -1.37 -16.98
CA TYR A 219 -4.46 -1.65 -17.55
C TYR A 219 -3.40 -2.09 -16.53
N ARG A 220 -3.80 -2.80 -15.47
CA ARG A 220 -2.89 -3.36 -14.46
C ARG A 220 -1.82 -4.32 -15.02
N ARG A 221 -2.07 -4.89 -16.19
CA ARG A 221 -1.10 -5.76 -16.91
C ARG A 221 0.07 -5.00 -17.52
N VAL A 222 0.06 -3.67 -17.55
CA VAL A 222 1.18 -2.86 -18.06
C VAL A 222 1.84 -2.04 -16.96
N GLY A 223 1.73 -2.49 -15.71
CA GLY A 223 2.42 -1.86 -14.58
C GLY A 223 1.71 -0.62 -14.04
N LEU A 224 0.39 -0.51 -14.25
CA LEU A 224 -0.44 0.56 -13.70
C LEU A 224 -1.31 0.04 -12.55
N GLY A 225 -1.80 0.97 -11.76
CA GLY A 225 -2.75 0.80 -10.68
C GLY A 225 -2.14 0.49 -9.32
N LEU A 226 -0.82 0.44 -9.18
CA LEU A 226 -0.18 0.28 -7.87
C LEU A 226 -0.43 1.53 -7.01
N LEU A 227 -1.15 1.37 -5.91
CA LEU A 227 -1.26 2.36 -4.84
C LEU A 227 -0.16 2.09 -3.81
N GLN A 228 0.78 3.00 -3.69
CA GLN A 228 1.86 2.92 -2.71
C GLN A 228 1.59 3.93 -1.60
N LEU A 229 1.59 3.48 -0.35
CA LEU A 229 1.50 4.34 0.83
C LEU A 229 2.87 4.46 1.48
N SER A 230 3.21 5.66 1.92
CA SER A 230 4.36 5.94 2.79
C SER A 230 3.92 6.77 3.98
N ASN A 231 4.46 6.43 5.15
CA ASN A 231 4.24 7.13 6.40
C ASN A 231 5.57 7.75 6.84
#